data_AF-A0A517VXY8-F1
#
_entry.id   AF-A0A517VXY8-F1
#
_cell.length_a   1.000
_cell.length_b   1.000
_cell.length_c   1.000
_cell.angle_alpha   90.00
_cell.angle_beta   90.00
_cell.angle_gamma   90.00
#
_symmetry.space_group_name_H-M   'P 1'
#
loop_
_entity.id
_entity.type
_entity.pdbx_description
1 polymer ?
#
loop_
_entity_poly.entity_id
_entity_poly.type
_entity_poly.pdbx_seq_one_letter_code
_entity_poly.pdbx_strand_id
1 'polypeptide(L)'
;MEDSSHDQSNSEEMSNHSEVVERIVQSLREGKKIEAIKVYRESTGAGLKESKEAIEELILKYNITMKSGCASMLLFVLTATALIFISLV
;
A
#
# COMPACT_ATOMS: atom_id res chain seq x y z
N MET A 1 -2.82 -20.75 -45.35
CA MET A 1 -4.02 -19.89 -45.30
C MET A 1 -4.21 -19.51 -43.86
N GLU A 2 -4.26 -18.20 -43.62
CA GLU A 2 -4.38 -17.49 -42.33
C GLU A 2 -3.20 -17.78 -41.38
N ASP A 3 -2.08 -17.03 -41.44
CA ASP A 3 -1.97 -15.56 -41.24
C ASP A 3 -2.73 -15.09 -40.01
N SER A 4 -2.02 -14.96 -38.88
CA SER A 4 -2.03 -13.69 -38.15
C SER A 4 -0.84 -13.66 -37.20
N SER A 5 0.21 -13.02 -37.70
CA SER A 5 1.15 -12.24 -36.91
C SER A 5 0.43 -11.45 -35.81
N HIS A 6 0.73 -11.77 -34.55
CA HIS A 6 0.84 -10.74 -33.53
C HIS A 6 2.29 -10.72 -33.06
N ASP A 7 3.08 -9.99 -33.85
CA ASP A 7 4.24 -9.27 -33.36
C ASP A 7 3.75 -8.32 -32.27
N GLN A 8 4.34 -8.43 -31.09
CA GLN A 8 4.69 -7.26 -30.32
C GLN A 8 5.85 -7.61 -29.41
N SER A 9 7.03 -7.48 -30.01
CA SER A 9 8.23 -6.94 -29.36
C SER A 9 7.91 -6.11 -28.11
N ASN A 10 8.33 -6.57 -26.92
CA ASN A 10 8.69 -5.72 -25.78
C ASN A 10 9.58 -6.50 -24.80
N SER A 11 10.75 -6.91 -25.27
CA SER A 11 11.66 -7.84 -24.61
C SER A 11 12.73 -7.20 -23.71
N GLU A 12 12.77 -5.89 -23.45
CA GLU A 12 13.90 -5.29 -22.70
C GLU A 12 13.57 -4.27 -21.59
N GLU A 13 12.31 -3.88 -21.35
CA GLU A 13 11.95 -2.92 -20.27
C GLU A 13 11.43 -3.57 -18.96
N MET A 14 11.28 -4.90 -18.95
CA MET A 14 10.53 -5.64 -17.92
C MET A 14 11.32 -5.91 -16.61
N SER A 15 12.63 -5.65 -16.55
CA SER A 15 13.45 -6.08 -15.40
C SER A 15 13.46 -5.09 -14.23
N ASN A 16 13.51 -3.78 -14.48
CA ASN A 16 13.70 -2.80 -13.40
C ASN A 16 12.39 -2.41 -12.70
N HIS A 17 11.27 -2.40 -13.42
CA HIS A 17 9.99 -1.97 -12.85
C HIS A 17 9.43 -2.99 -11.84
N SER A 18 9.65 -4.29 -12.08
CA SER A 18 9.23 -5.36 -11.17
C SER A 18 9.95 -5.29 -9.82
N GLU A 19 11.26 -5.02 -9.80
CA GLU A 19 12.04 -4.94 -8.57
C GLU A 19 11.62 -3.76 -7.68
N VAL A 20 11.35 -2.61 -8.30
CA VAL A 20 10.84 -1.42 -7.58
C VAL A 20 9.49 -1.71 -6.94
N VAL A 21 8.57 -2.31 -7.70
CA VAL A 21 7.23 -2.68 -7.18
C VAL A 21 7.35 -3.71 -6.06
N GLU A 22 8.24 -4.69 -6.17
CA GLU A 22 8.47 -5.69 -5.13
C GLU A 22 9.01 -5.05 -3.84
N ARG A 23 9.96 -4.12 -3.93
CA ARG A 23 10.46 -3.34 -2.78
C ARG A 23 9.37 -2.50 -2.13
N ILE A 24 8.48 -1.92 -2.94
CA ILE A 24 7.31 -1.17 -2.46
C ILE A 24 6.38 -2.10 -1.68
N VAL A 25 6.01 -3.24 -2.25
CA VAL A 25 5.12 -4.23 -1.61
C VAL A 25 5.73 -4.78 -0.32
N GLN A 26 7.03 -5.07 -0.32
CA GLN A 26 7.76 -5.50 0.87
C GLN A 26 7.73 -4.43 1.97
N SER A 27 8.00 -3.16 1.61
CA SER A 27 7.90 -2.03 2.55
C SER A 27 6.49 -1.88 3.12
N LEU A 28 5.45 -2.12 2.30
CA LEU A 28 4.07 -2.11 2.75
C LEU A 28 3.76 -3.25 3.72
N ARG A 29 4.23 -4.46 3.45
CA ARG A 29 4.07 -5.60 4.39
C ARG A 29 4.72 -5.35 5.75
N GLU A 30 5.82 -4.60 5.76
CA GLU A 30 6.52 -4.16 6.98
C GLU A 30 5.84 -2.99 7.69
N GLY A 31 4.73 -2.45 7.15
CA GLY A 31 4.04 -1.28 7.69
C GLY A 31 4.75 0.05 7.39
N LYS A 32 5.80 0.05 6.57
CA LYS A 32 6.60 1.23 6.21
C LYS A 32 5.99 1.98 5.04
N LYS A 33 4.76 2.49 5.20
CA LYS A 33 4.02 3.22 4.14
C LYS A 33 4.80 4.41 3.57
N ILE A 34 5.50 5.16 4.43
CA ILE A 34 6.26 6.34 4.04
C ILE A 34 7.43 5.97 3.13
N GLU A 35 8.09 4.85 3.40
CA GLU A 35 9.20 4.35 2.58
C GLU A 35 8.69 3.86 1.22
N ALA A 36 7.56 3.15 1.19
CA ALA A 36 6.90 2.77 -0.06
C ALA A 36 6.56 4.01 -0.92
N ILE A 37 6.01 5.07 -0.31
CA ILE A 37 5.72 6.34 -1.01
C ILE A 37 7.01 6.98 -1.53
N LYS A 38 8.10 6.97 -0.74
CA LYS A 38 9.38 7.53 -1.15
C LYS A 38 9.97 6.78 -2.36
N VAL A 39 9.99 5.46 -2.31
CA VAL A 39 10.48 4.61 -3.42
C VAL A 39 9.64 4.82 -4.68
N TYR A 40 8.32 4.90 -4.56
CA TYR A 40 7.43 5.20 -5.68
C TYR A 40 7.74 6.59 -6.28
N ARG A 41 7.94 7.61 -5.46
CA ARG A 41 8.28 8.97 -5.91
C ARG A 41 9.62 9.03 -6.63
N GLU A 42 10.64 8.38 -6.08
CA GLU A 42 11.99 8.40 -6.64
C GLU A 42 12.07 7.64 -7.97
N SER A 43 11.26 6.60 -8.14
CA SER A 43 11.21 5.81 -9.38
C SER A 43 10.31 6.40 -10.47
N THR A 44 9.21 7.05 -10.10
CA THR A 44 8.22 7.59 -11.07
C THR A 44 8.30 9.09 -11.27
N GLY A 45 8.96 9.82 -10.36
CA GLY A 45 8.95 11.28 -10.32
C GLY A 45 7.63 11.89 -9.87
N ALA A 46 6.66 11.07 -9.42
CA ALA A 46 5.32 11.54 -9.06
C ALA A 46 5.30 12.47 -7.84
N GLY A 47 4.27 13.33 -7.79
CA GLY A 47 3.97 14.17 -6.65
C GLY A 47 3.58 13.35 -5.42
N LEU A 48 3.62 13.99 -4.24
CA LEU A 48 3.31 13.33 -2.97
C LEU A 48 1.86 12.79 -2.94
N LYS A 49 0.92 13.54 -3.54
CA LYS A 49 -0.48 13.14 -3.62
C LYS A 49 -0.66 11.89 -4.49
N GLU A 50 -0.18 11.93 -5.73
CA GLU A 50 -0.28 10.82 -6.68
C GLU A 50 0.39 9.56 -6.15
N SER A 51 1.55 9.71 -5.50
CA SER A 51 2.27 8.59 -4.91
C SER A 51 1.52 7.98 -3.76
N LYS A 52 0.86 8.79 -2.93
CA LYS A 52 0.01 8.26 -1.86
C LYS A 52 -1.18 7.48 -2.43
N GLU A 53 -1.84 8.01 -3.46
CA GLU A 53 -2.97 7.37 -4.12
C GLU A 53 -2.57 6.04 -4.76
N ALA A 54 -1.46 6.00 -5.50
CA ALA A 54 -0.93 4.77 -6.09
C ALA A 54 -0.59 3.71 -5.03
N ILE A 55 0.07 4.12 -3.95
CA ILE A 55 0.37 3.20 -2.84
C ILE A 55 -0.90 2.68 -2.16
N GLU A 56 -1.94 3.50 -2.01
CA GLU A 56 -3.23 3.07 -1.46
C GLU A 56 -3.94 2.06 -2.35
N GLU A 57 -3.89 2.24 -3.67
CA GLU A 57 -4.39 1.26 -4.63
C GLU A 57 -3.63 -0.06 -4.54
N LEU A 58 -2.30 -0.02 -4.40
CA LEU A 58 -1.49 -1.23 -4.22
C LEU A 58 -1.84 -1.96 -2.91
N ILE A 59 -2.06 -1.24 -1.81
CA ILE A 59 -2.49 -1.83 -0.54
C ILE A 59 -3.78 -2.62 -0.72
N LEU A 60 -4.76 -2.04 -1.43
CA LEU A 60 -6.04 -2.68 -1.73
C LEU A 60 -5.87 -3.88 -2.66
N LYS A 61 -5.12 -3.72 -3.76
CA LYS A 61 -4.89 -4.76 -4.77
C LYS A 61 -4.20 -6.00 -4.19
N TYR A 62 -3.25 -5.81 -3.28
CA TYR A 62 -2.48 -6.88 -2.66
C TYR A 62 -3.04 -7.34 -1.30
N ASN A 63 -4.23 -6.86 -0.89
CA ASN A 63 -4.84 -7.17 0.41
C ASN A 63 -3.88 -6.98 1.60
N ILE A 64 -3.05 -5.95 1.55
CA ILE A 64 -2.06 -5.67 2.60
C ILE A 64 -2.80 -5.04 3.78
N THR A 65 -2.83 -5.73 4.92
CA THR A 65 -3.42 -5.20 6.16
C THR A 65 -2.47 -4.19 6.77
N MET A 66 -2.58 -2.93 6.32
CA MET A 66 -1.89 -1.81 6.95
C MET A 66 -2.65 -1.43 8.22
N LYS A 67 -1.99 -1.50 9.38
CA LYS A 67 -2.56 -1.05 10.64
C LYS A 67 -2.56 0.49 10.66
N SER A 68 -3.54 1.09 9.99
CA SER A 68 -3.87 2.50 10.12
C SER A 68 -4.38 2.73 11.54
N GLY A 69 -3.51 3.30 12.37
CA GLY A 69 -3.74 3.52 13.80
C GLY A 69 -4.73 4.65 14.04
N CYS A 70 -6.03 4.38 13.92
CA CYS A 70 -7.10 5.20 14.50
C CYS A 70 -8.19 4.35 15.17
N ALA A 71 -8.47 3.15 14.65
CA ALA A 71 -9.53 2.27 15.15
C ALA A 71 -9.26 1.73 16.57
N SER A 72 -7.99 1.60 16.97
CA SER A 72 -7.61 1.13 18.30
C SER A 72 -7.89 2.16 19.39
N MET A 73 -7.77 3.46 19.11
CA MET A 73 -7.99 4.51 20.11
C MET A 73 -9.46 4.54 20.59
N LEU A 74 -10.41 4.43 19.65
CA LEU A 74 -11.84 4.47 19.96
C LEU A 74 -12.28 3.27 20.82
N LEU A 75 -11.72 2.08 20.58
CA LEU A 75 -12.09 0.88 21.33
C LEU A 75 -11.58 0.95 22.78
N PHE A 76 -10.36 1.45 23.01
CA PHE A 76 -9.83 1.64 24.36
C PHE A 76 -10.58 2.70 25.15
N VAL A 77 -10.99 3.80 24.51
CA VAL A 77 -11.76 4.86 25.17
C VAL A 77 -13.16 4.37 25.55
N LEU A 78 -13.87 3.66 24.66
CA LEU A 78 -15.21 3.12 24.94
C LEU A 78 -15.20 2.04 26.01
N THR A 79 -14.18 1.18 26.04
CA THR A 79 -14.05 0.14 27.07
C THR A 79 -13.69 0.72 28.42
N ALA A 80 -12.79 1.70 28.47
CA ALA A 80 -12.41 2.37 29.71
C ALA A 80 -13.58 3.14 30.34
N THR A 81 -14.37 3.87 29.56
CA THR A 81 -15.51 4.65 30.10
C THR A 81 -16.62 3.75 30.63
N ALA A 82 -16.90 2.62 29.98
CA ALA A 82 -17.89 1.64 30.44
C ALA A 82 -17.49 1.00 31.79
N LEU A 83 -16.22 0.62 31.97
CA LEU A 83 -15.73 0.01 33.21
C LEU A 83 -15.77 0.98 34.40
N ILE A 84 -15.47 2.26 34.16
CA ILE A 84 -15.58 3.31 35.18
C ILE A 84 -17.03 3.46 35.63
N PHE A 85 -17.99 3.43 34.71
CA PHE A 85 -19.42 3.57 35.03
C PHE A 85 -19.96 2.36 35.82
N ILE A 86 -19.52 1.15 35.48
CA ILE A 86 -19.89 -0.09 36.21
C ILE A 86 -19.33 -0.09 37.64
N SER A 87 -18.17 0.53 37.86
CA SER A 87 -17.55 0.60 39.19
C SER A 87 -18.12 1.72 40.08
N LEU A 88 -18.94 2.62 39.51
CA LEU A 88 -19.57 3.75 40.19
C LEU A 88 -21.05 3.53 40.52
N VAL A 89 -21.62 2.40 40.07
CA VAL A 89 -22.99 1.92 40.36
C VAL A 89 -22.91 0.77 41.36
#